data_AF-A0A1Y1QLG2-F1
#
_entry.id   AF-A0A1Y1QLG2-F1
#
_cell.length_a   1.000
_cell.length_b   1.000
_cell.length_c   1.000
_cell.angle_alpha   90.00
_cell.angle_beta   90.00
_cell.angle_gamma   90.00
#
_symmetry.space_group_name_H-M   'P 1'
#
loop_
_entity.id
_entity.type
_entity.pdbx_description
1 polymer ?
#
loop_
_entity_poly.entity_id
_entity_poly.type
_entity_poly.pdbx_seq_one_letter_code
_entity_poly.pdbx_strand_id
1 'polypeptide(L)'
;IPTVDGKRVAAIEILLGTPMIRDLIMKGDVHAIKEIIEKSEEQGMQTFDSHLYKLYLAGQISLAETLRNADSPSNLKLKINLSGNLNKPRPTAATAAPAPEMTLALQPKPEAELT
;
A
#
# COMPACT_ATOMS: atom_id res chain seq x y z
N ILE A 1 0.71 17.90 6.18
CA ILE A 1 1.04 16.62 6.87
C ILE A 1 2.31 16.83 7.67
N PRO A 2 2.36 16.42 8.96
CA PRO A 2 3.59 16.49 9.75
C PRO A 2 4.74 15.74 9.07
N THR A 3 5.88 16.40 8.95
CA THR A 3 7.09 15.80 8.38
C THR A 3 7.96 15.18 9.47
N VAL A 4 8.89 14.31 9.07
CA VAL A 4 9.83 13.65 10.00
C VAL A 4 10.75 14.64 10.73
N ASP A 5 11.00 15.82 10.16
CA ASP A 5 11.77 16.91 10.78
C ASP A 5 10.92 17.86 11.64
N GLY A 6 9.67 17.50 11.94
CA GLY A 6 8.78 18.26 12.82
C GLY A 6 8.11 19.49 12.18
N LYS A 7 8.24 19.67 10.86
CA LYS A 7 7.54 20.71 10.08
C LYS A 7 6.26 20.15 9.45
N ARG A 8 5.78 20.81 8.39
CA ARG A 8 4.63 20.38 7.59
C ARG A 8 4.96 20.41 6.11
N VAL A 9 4.46 19.42 5.38
CA VAL A 9 4.46 19.39 3.91
C VAL A 9 3.02 19.37 3.39
N ALA A 10 2.81 19.94 2.21
CA ALA A 10 1.54 19.86 1.50
C ALA A 10 1.46 18.55 0.71
N ALA A 11 0.40 17.77 0.93
CA ALA A 11 -0.03 16.75 -0.01
C ALA A 11 -1.18 17.34 -0.82
N ILE A 12 -1.14 17.16 -2.13
CA ILE A 12 -1.97 17.87 -3.10
C ILE A 12 -2.51 16.87 -4.10
N GLU A 13 -3.80 16.98 -4.39
CA GLU A 13 -4.46 16.33 -5.53
C GLU A 13 -4.64 17.36 -6.66
N ILE A 14 -4.43 16.93 -7.90
CA ILE A 14 -4.53 17.76 -9.09
C ILE A 14 -5.44 17.06 -10.10
N LEU A 15 -6.57 17.69 -10.40
CA LEU A 15 -7.49 17.29 -11.46
C LEU A 15 -7.54 18.39 -12.52
N LEU A 16 -7.20 18.05 -13.77
CA LEU A 16 -7.31 18.98 -14.89
C LEU A 16 -8.68 18.84 -15.56
N GLY A 17 -9.34 19.97 -15.82
CA GLY A 17 -10.66 20.02 -16.44
C GLY A 17 -10.65 19.72 -17.94
N THR A 18 -10.28 18.49 -18.32
CA THR A 18 -10.34 18.02 -19.72
C THR A 18 -11.80 17.84 -20.18
N PRO A 19 -12.07 17.78 -21.50
CA PRO A 19 -13.42 17.49 -22.00
C PRO A 19 -14.04 16.22 -21.40
N MET A 20 -13.25 15.14 -21.29
CA MET A 20 -13.68 13.88 -20.67
C MET A 20 -14.09 14.06 -19.20
N ILE A 21 -13.30 14.79 -18.40
CA ILE A 21 -13.63 15.05 -17.00
C ILE A 21 -14.93 15.85 -16.88
N ARG A 22 -15.12 16.87 -17.73
CA ARG A 22 -16.36 17.64 -17.76
C ARG A 22 -17.55 16.75 -18.10
N ASP A 23 -17.43 15.87 -19.08
CA ASP A 23 -18.51 14.94 -19.47
C ASP A 23 -18.89 14.00 -18.32
N LEU A 24 -17.90 13.48 -17.57
CA LEU A 24 -18.16 12.63 -16.40
C LEU A 24 -18.87 13.38 -15.28
N ILE A 25 -18.46 14.62 -15.01
CA ILE A 25 -19.14 15.50 -14.05
C ILE A 25 -20.59 15.72 -14.46
N MET A 26 -20.86 16.01 -15.75
CA MET A 26 -22.22 16.24 -16.25
C MET A 26 -23.11 14.99 -16.15
N LYS A 27 -22.52 13.81 -16.29
CA LYS A 27 -23.21 12.52 -16.14
C LYS A 27 -23.38 12.10 -14.67
N GLY A 28 -22.73 12.78 -13.73
CA GLY A 28 -22.70 12.41 -12.32
C GLY A 28 -21.81 11.20 -12.01
N ASP A 29 -21.00 10.74 -12.97
CA ASP A 29 -20.11 9.59 -12.80
C ASP A 29 -18.78 10.01 -12.17
N VAL A 30 -18.86 10.41 -10.90
CA VAL A 30 -17.71 10.90 -10.13
C VAL A 30 -16.73 9.78 -9.75
N HIS A 31 -17.17 8.53 -9.73
CA HIS A 31 -16.33 7.40 -9.36
C HIS A 31 -15.28 7.12 -10.44
N ALA A 32 -15.65 7.26 -11.71
CA ALA A 32 -14.73 7.11 -12.84
C ALA A 32 -13.61 8.17 -12.87
N ILE A 33 -13.84 9.33 -12.24
CA ILE A 33 -12.86 10.44 -12.23
C ILE A 33 -11.56 10.03 -11.53
N LYS A 34 -11.63 9.30 -10.40
CA LYS A 34 -10.43 8.90 -9.65
C LYS A 34 -9.50 8.03 -10.49
N GLU A 35 -10.06 7.07 -11.23
CA GLU A 35 -9.29 6.21 -12.13
C GLU A 35 -8.61 7.00 -13.26
N ILE A 36 -9.26 8.06 -13.77
CA ILE A 36 -8.68 8.92 -14.80
C ILE A 36 -7.51 9.73 -14.24
N ILE A 37 -7.64 10.28 -13.02
CA ILE A 37 -6.55 11.01 -12.37
C ILE A 37 -5.33 10.09 -12.22
N GLU A 38 -5.52 8.84 -11.78
CA GLU A 38 -4.44 7.86 -11.61
C GLU A 38 -3.75 7.51 -12.94
N LYS A 39 -4.50 7.37 -14.03
CA LYS A 39 -3.95 7.04 -15.36
C LYS A 39 -3.33 8.23 -16.07
N SER A 40 -3.65 9.45 -15.66
CA SER A 40 -3.25 10.68 -16.34
C SER A 40 -2.13 11.42 -15.62
N GLU A 41 -1.30 10.71 -14.84
CA GLU A 41 -0.15 11.31 -14.15
C GLU A 41 0.82 12.01 -15.13
N GLU A 42 1.04 11.44 -16.31
CA GLU A 42 1.89 12.05 -17.35
C GLU A 42 1.31 13.37 -17.91
N GLN A 43 0.00 13.56 -17.80
CA GLN A 43 -0.67 14.80 -18.21
C GLN A 43 -0.67 15.85 -17.10
N GLY A 44 -0.01 15.59 -15.97
CA GLY A 44 0.06 16.50 -14.82
C GLY A 44 -1.09 16.35 -13.83
N MET A 45 -1.93 15.31 -13.96
CA MET A 45 -2.89 14.95 -12.91
C MET A 45 -2.18 14.19 -11.79
N GLN A 46 -2.78 14.15 -10.61
CA GLN A 46 -2.22 13.41 -9.49
C GLN A 46 -3.29 13.18 -8.43
N THR A 47 -3.48 11.96 -7.97
CA THR A 47 -4.34 11.70 -6.79
C THR A 47 -3.60 12.04 -5.51
N PHE A 48 -4.37 12.33 -4.45
CA PHE A 48 -3.82 12.54 -3.12
C PHE A 48 -2.95 11.36 -2.65
N ASP A 49 -3.44 10.12 -2.81
CA ASP A 49 -2.72 8.89 -2.46
C ASP A 49 -1.40 8.74 -3.25
N SER A 50 -1.37 9.11 -4.53
CA SER A 50 -0.13 9.13 -5.32
C SER A 50 0.86 10.18 -4.82
N HIS A 51 0.40 11.34 -4.35
CA HIS A 51 1.29 12.34 -3.76
C HIS A 51 1.81 11.91 -2.39
N LEU A 52 0.95 11.35 -1.52
CA LEU A 52 1.36 10.73 -0.25
C LEU A 52 2.46 9.69 -0.45
N TYR A 53 2.27 8.81 -1.43
CA TYR A 53 3.26 7.80 -1.80
C TYR A 53 4.62 8.42 -2.17
N LYS A 54 4.62 9.48 -3.00
CA LYS A 54 5.85 10.20 -3.40
C LYS A 54 6.52 10.88 -2.20
N LEU A 55 5.75 11.52 -1.32
CA LEU A 55 6.27 12.15 -0.09
C LEU A 55 6.89 11.12 0.88
N TYR A 56 6.28 9.93 0.99
CA TYR A 56 6.81 8.82 1.76
C TYR A 56 8.12 8.28 1.18
N LEU A 57 8.17 8.03 -0.14
CA LEU A 57 9.39 7.58 -0.82
C LEU A 57 10.53 8.61 -0.73
N ALA A 58 10.20 9.90 -0.72
CA ALA A 58 11.14 10.98 -0.51
C ALA A 58 11.60 11.12 0.96
N GLY A 59 11.09 10.29 1.88
CA GLY A 59 11.44 10.31 3.30
C GLY A 59 10.91 11.52 4.06
N GLN A 60 9.98 12.30 3.49
CA GLN A 60 9.49 13.53 4.11
C GLN A 60 8.45 13.27 5.19
N ILE A 61 7.65 12.21 5.04
CA ILE A 61 6.59 11.82 5.99
C ILE A 61 6.77 10.36 6.42
N SER A 62 6.34 10.03 7.63
CA SER A 62 6.41 8.65 8.14
C SER A 62 5.36 7.75 7.49
N LEU A 63 5.55 6.42 7.55
CA LEU A 63 4.54 5.46 7.10
C LEU A 63 3.21 5.65 7.88
N ALA A 64 3.30 5.94 9.17
CA ALA A 64 2.12 6.19 10.00
C ALA A 64 1.34 7.41 9.52
N GLU A 65 2.02 8.53 9.23
CA GLU A 65 1.38 9.73 8.66
C GLU A 65 0.84 9.48 7.26
N THR A 66 1.55 8.71 6.45
CA THR A 66 1.12 8.33 5.10
C THR A 66 -0.20 7.56 5.14
N LEU A 67 -0.29 6.51 5.96
CA LEU A 67 -1.49 5.68 6.06
C LEU A 67 -2.65 6.37 6.80
N ARG A 68 -2.35 7.26 7.74
CA ARG A 68 -3.37 8.03 8.49
C ARG A 68 -4.14 8.98 7.59
N ASN A 69 -3.48 9.55 6.59
CA ASN A 69 -4.06 10.57 5.71
C ASN A 69 -4.57 10.00 4.36
N ALA A 70 -4.29 8.74 4.05
CA ALA A 70 -4.68 8.13 2.78
C ALA A 70 -6.19 7.90 2.67
N ASP A 71 -6.73 8.07 1.45
CA ASP A 71 -8.13 7.72 1.15
C ASP A 71 -8.35 6.21 1.23
N SER A 72 -7.36 5.45 0.74
CA SER A 72 -7.35 4.00 0.82
C SER A 72 -6.05 3.48 1.47
N PRO A 73 -5.99 3.44 2.81
CA PRO A 73 -4.81 2.99 3.54
C PRO A 73 -4.38 1.57 3.14
N SER A 74 -5.34 0.68 2.87
CA SER A 74 -5.07 -0.69 2.43
C SER A 74 -4.36 -0.74 1.08
N ASN A 75 -4.86 0.00 0.09
CA ASN A 75 -4.27 0.04 -1.26
C ASN A 75 -2.89 0.69 -1.23
N LEU A 76 -2.75 1.79 -0.49
CA LEU A 76 -1.48 2.51 -0.38
C LEU A 76 -0.42 1.67 0.33
N LYS A 77 -0.79 0.96 1.40
CA LYS A 77 0.10 0.02 2.10
C LYS A 77 0.57 -1.09 1.17
N LEU A 78 -0.33 -1.66 0.37
CA LEU A 78 0.02 -2.68 -0.63
C LEU A 78 1.00 -2.11 -1.65
N LYS A 79 0.73 -0.93 -2.21
CA LYS A 79 1.61 -0.23 -3.17
C LYS A 79 3.01 -0.01 -2.59
N ILE A 80 3.11 0.46 -1.34
CA ILE A 80 4.39 0.66 -0.63
C ILE A 80 5.18 -0.66 -0.49
N ASN A 81 4.53 -1.73 -0.06
CA ASN A 81 5.19 -3.02 0.13
C ASN A 81 5.68 -3.65 -1.19
N LEU A 82 4.87 -3.55 -2.25
CA LEU A 82 5.25 -4.07 -3.57
C LEU A 82 6.49 -3.35 -4.10
N SER A 83 6.52 -2.03 -4.01
CA SER A 83 7.67 -1.24 -4.47
C SER A 83 8.93 -1.47 -3.63
N GLY A 84 8.79 -1.65 -2.31
CA GLY A 84 9.90 -2.03 -1.43
C GLY A 84 10.50 -3.40 -1.77
N ASN A 85 9.67 -4.35 -2.20
CA ASN A 85 10.10 -5.69 -2.57
C ASN A 85 10.76 -5.77 -3.96
N LEU A 86 10.45 -4.85 -4.88
CA LEU A 86 11.13 -4.78 -6.19
C LEU A 86 12.59 -4.33 -6.10
N ASN A 87 12.97 -3.64 -5.02
CA ASN A 87 14.33 -3.13 -4.81
C ASN A 87 15.20 -4.07 -3.96
N LYS A 88 14.71 -5.27 -3.62
CA LYS A 88 15.50 -6.32 -2.97
C LYS A 88 15.92 -7.33 -4.04
N PRO A 89 17.22 -7.61 -4.25
CA PRO A 89 17.63 -8.69 -5.14
C PRO A 89 16.88 -9.94 -4.71
N ARG A 90 16.08 -10.50 -5.61
CA ARG A 90 15.41 -11.78 -5.36
C ARG A 90 16.52 -12.77 -5.01
N PRO A 91 16.50 -13.44 -3.84
CA PRO A 91 17.44 -14.53 -3.61
C PRO A 91 17.23 -15.51 -4.78
N THR A 92 18.28 -15.67 -5.58
CA THR A 92 18.27 -16.62 -6.69
C THR A 92 17.88 -17.98 -6.14
N ALA A 93 16.79 -18.53 -6.66
CA ALA A 93 16.32 -19.86 -6.31
C ALA A 93 17.34 -20.90 -6.77
N ALA A 94 18.34 -21.18 -5.93
CA ALA A 94 19.23 -22.33 -6.01
C ALA A 94 20.00 -22.49 -4.69
N THR A 95 19.34 -23.07 -3.68
CA THR A 95 19.87 -24.12 -2.80
C THR A 95 18.72 -24.54 -1.89
N ALA A 96 18.12 -25.68 -2.21
CA ALA A 96 17.19 -26.37 -1.33
C ALA A 96 17.95 -26.88 -0.10
N ALA A 97 17.48 -26.53 1.09
CA ALA A 97 17.76 -27.27 2.32
C ALA A 97 16.39 -27.71 2.90
N PRO A 98 16.24 -28.98 3.31
CA PRO A 98 14.93 -29.56 3.61
C PRO A 98 14.40 -29.07 4.95
N ALA A 99 13.07 -28.92 5.04
CA ALA A 99 12.36 -28.65 6.29
C ALA A 99 12.44 -29.87 7.23
N PRO A 100 12.50 -29.66 8.57
CA PRO A 100 12.43 -30.77 9.52
C PRO A 100 10.99 -31.29 9.62
N GLU A 101 10.84 -32.62 9.55
CA GLU A 101 9.57 -33.34 9.72
C GLU A 101 9.01 -33.12 11.14
N MET A 102 7.76 -32.66 11.25
CA MET A 102 7.02 -32.65 12.52
C MET A 102 6.45 -34.05 12.77
N THR A 103 7.16 -34.87 13.54
CA THR A 103 6.65 -36.14 14.08
C THR A 103 5.57 -35.84 15.12
N LEU A 104 4.32 -36.15 14.80
CA LEU A 104 3.17 -36.05 15.69
C LEU A 104 3.26 -37.15 16.77
N ALA A 105 3.83 -36.84 17.93
CA ALA A 105 3.81 -37.72 19.08
C ALA A 105 2.42 -37.69 19.75
N LEU A 106 1.63 -38.75 19.56
CA LEU A 106 0.47 -39.05 20.39
C LEU A 106 0.94 -39.35 21.82
N GLN A 107 0.53 -38.54 22.80
CA GLN A 107 0.65 -38.90 24.22
C GLN A 107 -0.57 -39.74 24.64
N PRO A 108 -0.41 -40.88 25.33
CA PRO A 108 -1.54 -41.62 25.87
C PRO A 108 -2.10 -40.94 27.13
N LYS A 109 -3.44 -40.97 27.28
CA LYS A 109 -4.17 -40.55 28.47
C LYS A 109 -3.89 -41.49 29.65
N PRO A 110 -3.81 -41.00 30.90
CA PRO A 110 -3.77 -41.87 32.07
C PRO A 110 -5.16 -42.46 32.33
N GLU A 111 -5.25 -43.78 32.37
CA GLU A 111 -6.41 -44.51 32.93
C GLU A 111 -6.34 -44.46 34.45
N ALA A 112 -7.50 -44.24 35.07
CA ALA A 112 -7.67 -44.25 36.51
C ALA A 112 -7.68 -45.70 37.02
N GLU A 113 -6.70 -46.08 37.84
CA GLU A 113 -6.79 -47.29 38.65
C GLU A 113 -7.65 -47.02 39.88
N LEU A 114 -8.73 -47.79 39.95
CA LEU A 114 -9.60 -47.97 41.10
C LEU A 114 -8.93 -48.98 42.04
N THR A 115 -8.47 -48.53 43.21
CA THR A 115 -8.28 -49.36 44.41
C THR A 115 -8.57 -48.54 45.65
#